data_AF-A0A817NBD2-F1
#
_entry.id   AF-A0A817NBD2-F1
#
_cell.length_a   1.000
_cell.length_b   1.000
_cell.length_c   1.000
_cell.angle_alpha   90.00
_cell.angle_beta   90.00
_cell.angle_gamma   90.00
#
_symmetry.space_group_name_H-M   'P 1'
#
loop_
_entity.id
_entity.type
_entity.pdbx_description
1 polymer ?
#
loop_
_entity_poly.entity_id
_entity_poly.type
_entity_poly.pdbx_seq_one_letter_code
_entity_poly.pdbx_strand_id
1 'polypeptide(L)'
;MCKDFEPLGKSSLFTILDTCKASTRKSLQGVNYFAAEAGEAFDSIIKMIEDRDAVSSESKRFIDNLKRARFYLKSDYKVHVTRSSNIADHCCAYA
;
A
#
# COMPACT_ATOMS: atom_id res chain seq x y z
N MET A 1 -35.43 8.78 22.52
CA MET A 1 -35.36 7.32 22.71
C MET A 1 -36.48 6.70 21.91
N CYS A 2 -36.15 5.86 20.92
CA CYS A 2 -37.14 5.11 20.17
C CYS A 2 -37.82 4.13 21.15
N LYS A 3 -39.15 4.21 21.32
CA LYS A 3 -39.86 3.53 22.41
C LYS A 3 -40.23 2.07 22.12
N ASP A 4 -39.94 1.57 20.92
CA ASP A 4 -40.39 0.25 20.45
C ASP A 4 -39.24 -0.62 19.89
N PHE A 5 -38.02 -0.44 20.39
CA PHE A 5 -36.89 -1.27 19.96
C PHE A 5 -36.84 -2.56 20.79
N GLU A 6 -37.18 -3.68 20.17
CA GLU A 6 -36.90 -5.02 20.70
C GLU A 6 -35.53 -5.52 20.22
N PRO A 7 -34.55 -5.73 21.11
CA PRO A 7 -33.26 -6.28 20.72
C PRO A 7 -33.37 -7.71 20.20
N LEU A 8 -32.47 -8.04 19.28
CA LEU A 8 -32.29 -9.42 18.82
C LEU A 8 -31.89 -10.33 20.00
N GLY A 9 -32.31 -11.59 19.92
CA GLY A 9 -31.91 -12.61 20.90
C GLY A 9 -30.39 -12.82 20.94
N LYS A 10 -29.88 -13.26 22.10
CA LYS A 10 -28.45 -13.52 22.33
C LYS A 10 -27.83 -14.38 21.22
N SER A 11 -28.49 -15.47 20.83
CA SER A 11 -28.01 -16.38 19.79
C SER A 11 -27.82 -15.66 18.46
N SER A 12 -28.81 -14.89 18.01
CA SER A 12 -28.75 -14.10 16.79
C SER A 12 -27.62 -13.07 16.82
N LEU A 13 -27.41 -12.40 17.96
CA LEU A 13 -26.29 -11.47 18.14
C LEU A 13 -24.94 -12.19 18.02
N PHE A 14 -24.78 -13.37 18.61
CA PHE A 14 -23.54 -14.17 18.47
C PHE A 14 -23.33 -14.67 17.04
N THR A 15 -24.38 -15.12 16.36
CA THR A 15 -24.31 -15.51 14.94
C THR A 15 -23.90 -14.33 14.06
N ILE A 16 -24.41 -13.12 14.33
CA ILE A 16 -24.00 -11.90 13.63
C ILE A 16 -22.52 -11.64 13.88
N LEU A 17 -22.02 -11.75 15.12
CA LEU A 17 -20.60 -11.54 15.41
C LEU A 17 -19.69 -12.61 14.79
N ASP A 18 -20.15 -13.85 14.67
CA ASP A 18 -19.39 -14.93 14.03
C ASP A 18 -19.40 -14.84 12.49
N THR A 19 -20.53 -14.43 11.90
CA THR A 19 -20.68 -14.26 10.45
C THR A 19 -20.04 -12.95 9.98
N CYS A 20 -20.31 -11.86 10.70
CA CYS A 20 -19.64 -10.56 10.56
C CYS A 20 -18.51 -10.46 11.57
N LYS A 21 -17.54 -11.41 11.52
CA LYS A 21 -16.25 -11.20 12.19
C LYS A 21 -15.79 -9.81 11.79
N ALA A 22 -15.69 -8.93 12.79
CA ALA A 22 -15.27 -7.56 12.56
C ALA A 22 -14.02 -7.65 11.67
N SER A 23 -14.09 -7.02 10.49
CA SER A 23 -12.92 -6.85 9.66
C SER A 23 -11.91 -6.14 10.54
N THR A 24 -10.98 -6.89 11.13
CA THR A 24 -9.81 -6.31 11.73
C THR A 24 -9.14 -5.63 10.55
N ARG A 25 -9.32 -4.30 10.45
CA ARG A 25 -8.52 -3.48 9.56
C ARG A 25 -7.09 -3.66 10.05
N LYS A 26 -6.40 -4.69 9.54
CA LYS A 26 -4.96 -4.79 9.63
C LYS A 26 -4.47 -3.48 9.04
N SER A 27 -3.81 -2.71 9.88
CA SER A 27 -3.44 -1.34 9.58
C SER A 27 -2.78 -1.25 8.20
N LEU A 28 -3.49 -0.68 7.23
CA LEU A 28 -2.92 -0.27 5.93
C LEU A 28 -1.92 0.89 6.11
N GLN A 29 -1.66 1.32 7.34
CA GLN A 29 -0.67 2.36 7.62
C GLN A 29 0.74 1.94 7.25
N GLY A 30 1.07 0.64 7.13
CA GLY A 30 2.40 0.23 6.68
C GLY A 30 2.68 0.63 5.22
N VAL A 31 1.98 0.02 4.27
CA VAL A 31 2.30 0.15 2.83
C VAL A 31 2.15 1.59 2.33
N ASN A 32 1.10 2.30 2.73
CA ASN A 32 0.90 3.69 2.29
C ASN A 32 1.95 4.64 2.87
N TYR A 33 2.38 4.42 4.11
CA TYR A 33 3.45 5.20 4.75
C TYR A 33 4.79 4.96 4.05
N PHE A 34 5.16 3.69 3.83
CA PHE A 34 6.39 3.35 3.13
C PHE A 34 6.40 3.86 1.68
N ALA A 35 5.28 3.81 0.97
CA ALA A 35 5.18 4.35 -0.39
C ALA A 35 5.31 5.89 -0.43
N ALA A 36 4.87 6.58 0.62
CA ALA A 36 5.04 8.03 0.76
C ALA A 36 6.50 8.38 1.03
N GLU A 37 7.12 7.75 2.03
CA GLU A 37 8.53 7.93 2.40
C GLU A 37 9.47 7.58 1.24
N ALA A 38 9.24 6.44 0.57
CA ALA A 38 9.98 6.08 -0.63
C ALA A 38 9.82 7.12 -1.73
N GLY A 39 8.63 7.70 -1.88
CA GLY A 39 8.36 8.78 -2.83
C GLY A 39 9.29 9.98 -2.63
N GLU A 40 9.50 10.41 -1.38
CA GLU A 40 10.41 11.50 -1.01
C GLU A 40 11.89 11.13 -1.25
N ALA A 41 12.27 9.88 -0.95
CA ALA A 41 13.61 9.37 -1.23
C ALA A 41 13.92 9.35 -2.74
N PHE A 42 12.98 8.89 -3.58
CA PHE A 42 13.13 8.95 -5.04
C PHE A 42 13.32 10.39 -5.52
N ASP A 43 12.50 11.32 -5.04
CA ASP A 43 12.57 12.73 -5.43
C ASP A 43 13.93 13.35 -5.02
N SER A 44 14.45 12.98 -3.84
CA SER A 44 15.77 13.40 -3.35
C SER A 44 16.91 12.86 -4.23
N ILE A 45 16.87 11.58 -4.60
CA ILE A 45 17.88 10.96 -5.47
C ILE A 45 17.88 11.60 -6.86
N ILE A 46 16.70 11.81 -7.45
CA ILE A 46 16.58 12.46 -8.76
C ILE A 46 17.22 13.85 -8.71
N LYS A 47 16.89 14.64 -7.68
CA LYS A 47 17.47 15.97 -7.49
C LYS A 47 19.00 15.94 -7.36
N MET A 48 19.56 15.02 -6.58
CA MET A 48 21.02 14.86 -6.45
C MET A 48 21.73 14.55 -7.77
N ILE A 49 21.04 13.92 -8.71
CA ILE A 49 21.59 13.59 -10.03
C ILE A 49 21.46 14.79 -10.97
N GLU A 50 20.34 15.51 -10.89
CA GLU A 50 20.08 16.73 -11.67
C GLU A 50 20.98 17.89 -11.24
N ASP A 51 21.34 17.98 -9.96
CA ASP A 51 22.22 19.01 -9.39
C ASP A 51 23.71 18.86 -9.80
N ARG A 52 24.06 17.83 -10.59
CA ARG A 52 25.42 17.67 -11.12
C ARG A 52 25.63 18.55 -12.35
N ASP A 53 26.77 19.25 -12.41
CA ASP A 53 27.14 20.18 -13.49
C ASP A 53 27.04 19.59 -14.91
N ALA A 54 27.16 18.27 -15.06
CA ALA A 54 27.02 17.58 -16.33
C ALA A 54 26.13 16.34 -16.20
N VAL A 55 24.84 16.48 -16.53
CA VAL A 55 23.90 15.36 -16.64
C VAL A 55 24.14 14.62 -17.96
N SER A 56 24.77 13.44 -17.89
CA SER A 56 25.00 12.58 -19.06
C SER A 56 23.70 11.94 -19.58
N SER A 57 23.75 11.35 -20.78
CA SER A 57 22.65 10.53 -21.32
C SER A 57 22.32 9.34 -20.42
N GLU A 58 23.33 8.78 -19.76
CA GLU A 58 23.17 7.71 -18.78
C GLU A 58 22.44 8.21 -17.54
N SER A 59 22.76 9.41 -17.04
CA SER A 59 22.04 10.05 -15.93
C SER A 59 20.58 10.27 -16.28
N LYS A 60 20.26 10.73 -17.49
CA LYS A 60 18.87 10.90 -17.95
C LYS A 60 18.12 9.57 -17.97
N ARG A 61 18.74 8.52 -18.55
CA ARG A 61 18.16 7.17 -18.57
C ARG A 61 17.93 6.63 -17.15
N PHE A 62 18.85 6.91 -16.24
CA PHE A 62 18.73 6.50 -14.84
C PHE A 62 17.59 7.24 -14.12
N ILE A 63 17.45 8.56 -14.32
CA ILE A 63 16.32 9.34 -13.81
C ILE A 63 14.98 8.80 -14.33
N ASP A 64 14.89 8.46 -15.62
CA ASP A 64 13.67 7.89 -16.20
C ASP A 64 13.31 6.53 -15.57
N ASN A 65 14.32 5.69 -15.31
CA ASN A 65 14.12 4.42 -14.61
C ASN A 65 13.64 4.65 -13.16
N LEU A 66 14.20 5.63 -12.44
CA LEU A 66 13.76 5.99 -11.10
C LEU A 66 12.30 6.48 -11.09
N LYS A 67 11.92 7.31 -12.07
CA LYS A 67 10.52 7.78 -12.22
C LYS A 67 9.55 6.62 -12.46
N ARG A 68 9.91 5.65 -13.31
CA ARG A 68 9.11 4.44 -13.55
C ARG A 68 8.99 3.56 -12.31
N ALA A 69 10.09 3.33 -11.60
CA ALA A 69 10.10 2.55 -10.36
C ALA A 69 9.24 3.20 -9.26
N ARG A 70 9.35 4.53 -9.09
CA ARG A 70 8.51 5.30 -8.16
C ARG A 70 7.03 5.19 -8.50
N PHE A 71 6.68 5.28 -9.79
CA PHE A 71 5.29 5.12 -10.23
C PHE A 71 4.78 3.72 -9.89
N TYR A 72 5.49 2.67 -10.30
CA TYR A 72 5.16 1.28 -9.99
C TYR A 72 4.90 1.06 -8.49
N LEU A 73 5.77 1.60 -7.63
CA LEU A 73 5.62 1.49 -6.17
C LEU A 73 4.33 2.15 -5.66
N LYS A 74 3.91 3.28 -6.24
CA LYS A 74 2.70 4.01 -5.83
C LYS A 74 1.41 3.44 -6.43
N SER A 75 1.47 2.86 -7.63
CA SER A 75 0.31 2.34 -8.37
C SER A 75 0.14 0.84 -8.18
N ASP A 76 1.07 0.07 -8.71
CA ASP A 76 0.88 -1.34 -9.01
C ASP A 76 1.35 -2.22 -7.85
N TYR A 77 2.42 -1.84 -7.16
CA TYR A 77 2.95 -2.58 -6.02
C TYR A 77 1.86 -2.92 -5.00
N LYS A 78 1.09 -1.92 -4.56
CA LYS A 78 0.01 -2.12 -3.56
C LYS A 78 -1.10 -3.09 -4.01
N VAL A 79 -1.36 -3.24 -5.32
CA VAL A 79 -2.36 -4.20 -5.80
C VAL A 79 -1.84 -5.64 -5.80
N HIS A 80 -0.52 -5.81 -5.79
CA HIS A 80 0.14 -7.11 -5.76
C HIS A 80 0.48 -7.60 -4.35
N VAL A 81 0.38 -6.74 -3.33
CA VAL A 81 0.49 -7.07 -1.90
C VAL A 81 -0.78 -7.82 -1.45
N THR A 82 -1.07 -8.98 -2.05
CA THR A 82 -2.22 -9.83 -1.72
C THR A 82 -1.85 -11.32 -1.82
N ARG A 83 -2.57 -12.18 -1.08
CA ARG A 83 -2.31 -13.64 -1.07
C ARG A 83 -2.61 -14.34 -2.39
N SER A 84 -3.43 -13.73 -3.24
CA SER A 84 -3.85 -14.27 -4.53
C SER A 84 -3.03 -13.75 -5.71
N SER A 85 -2.04 -12.88 -5.45
CA SER A 85 -1.15 -12.37 -6.48
C SER A 85 -0.26 -13.50 -7.01
N ASN A 86 -0.16 -13.64 -8.34
CA ASN A 86 0.69 -14.62 -9.02
C ASN A 86 2.05 -14.04 -9.45
N ILE A 87 2.35 -12.80 -9.05
CA ILE A 87 3.63 -12.15 -9.32
C ILE A 87 4.62 -12.57 -8.21
N ALA A 88 5.72 -13.19 -8.61
CA ALA A 88 6.71 -13.81 -7.72
C ALA A 88 7.34 -12.84 -6.69
N ASP A 89 7.41 -11.55 -7.00
CA ASP A 89 8.11 -10.55 -6.21
C ASP A 89 7.36 -10.05 -4.97
N HIS A 90 6.12 -10.51 -4.72
CA HIS A 90 5.27 -9.97 -3.65
C HIS A 90 5.02 -10.96 -2.52
N CYS A 91 5.79 -10.79 -1.45
CA CYS A 91 5.87 -11.72 -0.33
C CYS A 91 4.78 -11.51 0.74
N CYS A 92 3.49 -11.40 0.39
CA CYS A 92 2.44 -11.35 1.42
C CYS A 92 2.25 -12.69 2.16
N ALA A 93 2.79 -13.77 1.63
CA ALA A 93 2.77 -15.09 2.25
C ALA A 93 3.86 -15.27 3.33
N TYR A 94 4.97 -14.51 3.28
CA TYR A 94 6.08 -14.62 4.24
C TYR A 94 6.58 -13.29 4.83
N ALA A 95 5.90 -12.16 4.59
CA ALA A 95 6.13 -10.88 5.28
C ALA A 95 5.42 -10.82 6.64
#